data_AF-A0A3N5VLB5-F1
#
_entry.id   AF-A0A3N5VLB5-F1
#
_cell.length_a   1.000
_cell.length_b   1.000
_cell.length_c   1.000
_cell.angle_alpha   90.00
_cell.angle_beta   90.00
_cell.angle_gamma   90.00
#
_symmetry.space_group_name_H-M   'P 1'
#
loop_
_entity.id
_entity.type
_entity.pdbx_description
1 polymer ?
#
loop_
_entity_poly.entity_id
_entity_poly.type
_entity_poly.pdbx_seq_one_letter_code
_entity_poly.pdbx_strand_id
1 'polypeptide(L)' 'QKRCGGLILTGGDLAMGVFTHLSASSLRIEDEVLPGIPLSTLADGPFARLRLVTKAGGFGEKDAMVKIIQYLMGS' A
#
# COMPACT_ATOMS: atom_id res chain seq x y z
N GLN A 1 -9.36 7.53 -19.44
CA GLN A 1 -8.22 7.02 -18.63
C GLN A 1 -8.78 6.34 -17.39
N LYS A 2 -8.34 5.10 -17.08
CA LYS A 2 -8.65 4.46 -15.80
C LYS A 2 -7.74 5.08 -14.73
N ARG A 3 -8.31 5.51 -13.59
CA ARG A 3 -7.54 6.00 -12.43
C ARG A 3 -7.46 4.91 -11.38
N CYS A 4 -6.29 4.72 -10.80
CA CYS A 4 -6.08 3.84 -9.65
C CYS A 4 -6.31 4.65 -8.37
N GLY A 5 -7.23 4.21 -7.50
CA GLY A 5 -7.53 4.88 -6.23
C GLY A 5 -6.54 4.57 -5.10
N GLY A 6 -5.78 3.47 -5.25
CA GLY A 6 -4.76 3.05 -4.30
C GLY A 6 -4.22 1.65 -4.63
N LEU A 7 -3.13 1.26 -3.98
CA LEU A 7 -2.44 0.00 -4.25
C LEU A 7 -2.33 -0.85 -2.98
N ILE A 8 -2.59 -2.16 -3.09
CA ILE A 8 -2.36 -3.10 -1.98
C ILE A 8 -1.23 -4.04 -2.42
N LEU A 9 -0.16 -4.10 -1.63
CA LEU A 9 1.03 -4.91 -1.90
C LEU A 9 1.25 -5.90 -0.76
N THR A 10 1.52 -7.15 -1.08
CA THR A 10 1.84 -8.18 -0.09
C THR A 10 3.15 -8.87 -0.43
N GLY A 11 4.05 -8.96 0.56
CA GLY A 11 5.42 -9.44 0.40
C GLY A 11 6.41 -8.30 0.14
N GLY A 12 7.58 -8.38 0.78
CA GLY A 12 8.63 -7.35 0.71
C GLY A 12 9.23 -7.21 -0.69
N ASP A 13 9.62 -8.33 -1.31
CA ASP A 13 10.27 -8.33 -2.61
C ASP A 13 9.36 -7.76 -3.71
N LEU A 14 8.08 -8.13 -3.69
CA LEU A 14 7.06 -7.57 -4.58
C LEU A 14 6.93 -6.05 -4.36
N ALA A 15 6.84 -5.61 -3.11
CA ALA A 15 6.70 -4.18 -2.80
C ALA A 15 7.91 -3.37 -3.29
N MET A 16 9.12 -3.86 -3.04
CA MET A 16 10.36 -3.21 -3.49
C MET A 16 10.48 -3.19 -5.03
N GLY A 17 10.11 -4.29 -5.69
CA GLY A 17 10.05 -4.35 -7.15
C GLY A 17 9.10 -3.31 -7.71
N VAL A 18 7.90 -3.16 -7.12
CA VAL A 18 6.93 -2.14 -7.52
C VAL A 18 7.48 -0.73 -7.30
N PHE A 19 8.06 -0.40 -6.14
CA PHE A 19 8.64 0.93 -5.90
C PHE A 19 9.73 1.30 -6.88
N THR A 20 10.58 0.34 -7.22
CA THR A 20 11.61 0.50 -8.25
C THR A 20 10.99 0.87 -9.60
N HIS A 21 9.95 0.15 -10.03
CA HIS A 21 9.26 0.43 -11.30
C HIS A 21 8.46 1.74 -11.29
N LEU A 22 7.95 2.15 -10.13
CA LEU A 22 7.26 3.43 -9.96
C LEU A 22 8.22 4.62 -9.83
N SER A 23 9.54 4.39 -9.84
CA SER A 23 10.55 5.43 -9.62
C SER A 23 10.30 6.22 -8.33
N ALA A 24 9.91 5.51 -7.26
CA ALA A 24 9.70 6.07 -5.93
C ALA A 24 10.84 5.62 -5.00
N SER A 25 11.38 6.55 -4.22
CA SER A 25 12.46 6.26 -3.27
C SER A 25 12.00 6.32 -1.81
N SER A 26 10.83 6.91 -1.56
CA SER A 26 10.35 7.12 -0.20
C SER A 26 8.82 7.00 -0.07
N LEU A 27 8.41 6.54 1.11
CA LEU A 27 7.02 6.50 1.53
C LEU A 27 6.82 7.44 2.70
N ARG A 28 5.65 8.08 2.75
CA ARG A 28 5.15 8.70 3.97
C ARG A 28 4.15 7.75 4.60
N ILE A 29 4.42 7.30 5.83
CA ILE A 29 3.46 6.55 6.62
C ILE A 29 2.41 7.54 7.13
N GLU A 30 1.14 7.24 6.88
CA GLU A 30 0.02 8.09 7.27
C GLU A 30 -0.70 7.51 8.50
N ASP A 31 -0.90 6.19 8.53
CA ASP A 31 -1.63 5.47 9.57
C ASP A 31 -1.35 3.95 9.48
N GLU A 32 -2.03 3.15 10.29
CA GLU A 32 -2.12 1.69 10.15
C GLU A 32 -3.55 1.26 9.85
N VAL A 33 -3.73 0.47 8.78
CA VAL A 33 -5.05 -0.10 8.45
C VAL A 33 -5.42 -1.22 9.41
N LEU A 34 -4.41 -2.00 9.80
CA LEU A 34 -4.45 -3.07 10.79
C LEU A 34 -3.08 -3.09 11.49
N PRO A 35 -2.95 -3.66 12.70
CA PRO A 35 -1.67 -3.74 13.41
C PRO A 35 -0.55 -4.29 12.51
N GLY A 36 0.49 -3.49 12.30
CA GLY A 36 1.65 -3.84 11.45
C GLY A 36 1.37 -3.89 9.95
N ILE A 37 0.26 -3.29 9.49
CA ILE A 37 -0.11 -3.13 8.07
C ILE A 37 -0.32 -1.64 7.80
N PRO A 38 0.74 -0.91 7.40
CA PRO A 38 0.70 0.55 7.27
C PRO A 38 -0.10 1.00 6.04
N LEU A 39 -0.82 2.11 6.22
CA LEU A 39 -1.24 2.99 5.15
C LEU A 39 -0.10 3.98 4.87
N SER A 40 0.23 4.16 3.60
CA SER A 40 1.25 5.12 3.19
C SER A 40 0.88 5.85 1.90
N THR A 41 1.58 6.94 1.62
CA THR A 41 1.58 7.59 0.32
C THR A 41 2.99 7.57 -0.29
N LEU A 42 3.08 7.46 -1.62
CA LEU A 42 4.35 7.71 -2.31
C LEU A 42 4.74 9.17 -2.06
N ALA A 43 5.90 9.40 -1.45
CA ALA A 43 6.36 10.73 -1.10
C ALA A 43 7.03 11.44 -2.28
N ASP A 44 7.50 10.69 -3.29
CA ASP A 44 8.20 11.17 -4.46
C ASP A 44 7.85 10.39 -5.74
N GLY A 45 8.46 10.79 -6.86
CA GLY A 45 8.32 10.16 -8.17
C GLY A 45 7.07 10.57 -8.97
N PRO A 46 6.88 10.00 -10.18
CA PRO A 46 5.78 10.34 -11.09
C PRO A 46 4.38 10.07 -10.52
N PHE A 47 4.29 9.21 -9.52
CA PHE A 47 3.05 8.79 -8.86
C PHE A 47 2.94 9.33 -7.43
N ALA A 48 3.67 10.39 -7.08
CA ALA A 48 3.59 11.02 -5.76
C ALA A 48 2.12 11.27 -5.34
N ARG A 49 1.84 11.06 -4.06
CA ARG A 49 0.49 11.05 -3.44
C ARG A 49 -0.39 9.83 -3.76
N LEU A 50 0.07 8.86 -4.55
CA LEU A 50 -0.63 7.58 -4.67
C LEU A 50 -0.67 6.90 -3.30
N ARG A 51 -1.87 6.56 -2.84
CA ARG A 51 -2.08 5.80 -1.59
C ARG A 51 -1.74 4.33 -1.81
N LEU A 52 -1.14 3.72 -0.80
CA LEU A 52 -0.84 2.30 -0.81
C LEU A 52 -0.87 1.70 0.59
N VAL A 53 -1.08 0.38 0.63
CA VAL A 53 -1.02 -0.43 1.83
C VAL A 53 -0.03 -1.56 1.57
N THR A 54 0.95 -1.73 2.46
CA THR A 54 1.91 -2.85 2.38
C THR A 54 1.64 -3.84 3.51
N LYS A 55 1.72 -5.13 3.18
CA LYS A 55 1.56 -6.24 4.14
C LYS A 55 2.74 -7.19 4.01
N ALA A 56 3.40 -7.56 5.10
CA ALA A 56 4.36 -8.66 5.03
C ALA A 56 3.61 -9.98 4.69
N GLY A 57 4.27 -10.90 3.98
CA GLY A 57 3.60 -12.09 3.40
C GLY A 57 2.76 -12.88 4.40
N GLY A 58 3.30 -13.13 5.60
CA GLY A 58 2.64 -13.87 6.68
C GLY A 58 1.91 -13.03 7.73
N PHE A 59 1.75 -11.72 7.53
CA PHE A 59 1.13 -10.84 8.52
C PHE A 59 -0.37 -10.69 8.34
N GLY A 60 -1.10 -10.49 9.43
CA GLY A 60 -2.55 -10.30 9.48
C GLY A 60 -3.36 -11.60 9.46
N GLU A 61 -4.61 -11.50 9.88
CA GLU A 61 -5.57 -12.61 9.87
C GLU A 61 -6.04 -12.97 8.45
N LYS A 62 -6.75 -14.10 8.31
CA LYS A 62 -7.26 -14.58 7.01
C LYS A 62 -8.13 -13.56 6.26
N ASP A 63 -8.73 -12.60 6.98
CA ASP A 63 -9.57 -11.54 6.43
C ASP A 63 -8.85 -10.20 6.20
N ALA A 64 -7.53 -10.12 6.43
CA ALA A 64 -6.78 -8.88 6.36
C ALA A 64 -6.92 -8.16 5.01
N MET A 65 -6.84 -8.89 3.89
CA MET A 65 -7.00 -8.29 2.55
C MET A 65 -8.39 -7.67 2.35
N VAL A 66 -9.45 -8.32 2.87
CA VAL A 66 -10.83 -7.81 2.78
C VAL A 66 -10.96 -6.53 3.59
N LYS A 67 -10.45 -6.51 4.83
CA LYS A 67 -10.45 -5.32 5.70
C LYS A 67 -9.69 -4.16 5.07
N ILE A 68 -8.55 -4.42 4.44
CA ILE A 68 -7.77 -3.39 3.72
C ILE A 68 -8.58 -2.79 2.56
N ILE A 69 -9.25 -3.64 1.77
CA ILE A 69 -10.08 -3.19 0.66
C ILE A 69 -11.24 -2.32 1.18
N GLN A 70 -11.94 -2.75 2.23
CA GLN A 70 -13.03 -1.99 2.86
C GLN A 70 -12.56 -0.62 3.36
N TYR A 71 -11.43 -0.60 4.08
CA TYR A 71 -10.82 0.65 4.58
C TYR A 71 -10.51 1.63 3.43
N LEU A 72 -9.95 1.14 2.32
CA LEU A 72 -9.62 2.00 1.17
C LEU A 72 -10.86 2.47 0.39
N MET A 73 -11.96 1.72 0.43
CA MET A 73 -13.23 2.11 -0.18
C MET A 73 -14.08 3.02 0.72
N GLY A 74 -13.67 3.28 1.97
CA GLY A 74 -14.41 4.10 2.92
C GLY A 74 -15.72 3.46 3.38
N SER A 75 -15.76 2.11 3.43
CA SER A 75 -16.91 1.32 3.88
C SER A 75 -16.82 0.99 5.36
#